data_AF-A0A3N0DAZ8-F1
#
_entry.id   AF-A0A3N0DAZ8-F1
#
_cell.length_a   1.000
_cell.length_b   1.000
_cell.length_c   1.000
_cell.angle_alpha   90.00
_cell.angle_beta   90.00
_cell.angle_gamma   90.00
#
_symmetry.space_group_name_H-M   'P 1'
#
loop_
_entity.id
_entity.type
_entity.pdbx_description
1 polymer ?
#
loop_
_entity_poly.entity_id
_entity_poly.type
_entity_poly.pdbx_seq_one_letter_code
_entity_poly.pdbx_strand_id
1 'polypeptide(L)' 'MTRKVADCRKFPSETGCTLTIAGEEDEVLRAATDHAVSVHGHAESPELREQIRGILEEEKAGT' A
#
# COMPACT_ATOMS: atom_id res chain seq x y z
N MET A 1 7.56 -15.23 7.35
CA MET A 1 6.90 -14.75 6.13
C MET A 1 7.76 -13.64 5.55
N THR A 2 7.71 -13.40 4.23
CA THR A 2 8.46 -12.29 3.64
C THR A 2 7.70 -11.00 3.90
N ARG A 3 8.34 -9.99 4.49
CA ARG A 3 7.73 -8.67 4.71
C ARG A 3 7.37 -8.02 3.37
N LYS A 4 6.30 -7.25 3.38
CA LYS A 4 5.78 -6.52 2.22
C LYS A 4 5.95 -5.02 2.38
N VAL A 5 5.89 -4.31 1.26
CA VAL A 5 5.97 -2.86 1.17
C VAL A 5 4.90 -2.32 0.23
N ALA A 6 4.14 -1.34 0.70
CA ALA A 6 3.34 -0.45 -0.14
C ALA A 6 4.07 0.90 -0.22
N ASP A 7 4.54 1.29 -1.41
CA ASP A 7 5.24 2.56 -1.64
C ASP A 7 4.39 3.51 -2.48
N CYS A 8 3.75 4.48 -1.83
CA CYS A 8 2.87 5.44 -2.50
C CYS A 8 3.60 6.30 -3.53
N ARG A 9 4.93 6.45 -3.41
CA ARG A 9 5.75 7.25 -4.36
C ARG A 9 5.82 6.64 -5.76
N LYS A 10 5.49 5.35 -5.89
CA LYS A 10 5.51 4.64 -7.18
C LYS A 10 4.27 4.88 -8.03
N PHE A 11 3.24 5.53 -7.47
CA PHE A 11 1.99 5.79 -8.16
C PHE A 11 1.85 7.29 -8.45
N PRO A 12 1.32 7.67 -9.62
CA PRO A 12 1.00 9.06 -9.88
C PRO A 12 -0.04 9.52 -8.85
N SER A 13 0.33 10.49 -8.03
CA SER A 13 -0.51 10.98 -6.94
C SER A 13 -0.74 12.48 -7.06
N GLU A 14 -2.02 12.86 -7.11
CA GLU A 14 -2.47 14.26 -6.97
C GLU A 14 -2.09 14.83 -5.58
N THR A 15 -1.98 13.99 -4.56
CA THR A 15 -1.68 14.39 -3.18
C THR A 15 -0.18 14.48 -2.89
N GLY A 16 0.69 14.03 -3.80
CA GLY A 16 2.14 14.03 -3.58
C GLY A 16 2.59 13.12 -2.43
N CYS A 17 1.82 12.06 -2.14
CA CYS A 17 2.07 11.18 -1.00
C CYS A 17 3.47 10.54 -1.04
N THR A 18 4.24 10.72 0.03
CA THR A 18 5.59 10.18 0.18
C THR A 18 5.66 8.97 1.12
N LEU A 19 4.50 8.45 1.55
CA LEU A 19 4.41 7.38 2.53
C LEU A 19 4.94 6.06 1.96
N THR A 20 5.62 5.30 2.80
CA THR A 20 5.94 3.89 2.55
C THR A 20 5.50 3.11 3.78
N ILE A 21 4.72 2.05 3.59
CA ILE A 21 4.20 1.18 4.66
C ILE A 21 4.85 -0.19 4.50
N ALA A 22 5.49 -0.71 5.55
CA ALA A 22 6.16 -2.01 5.51
C ALA A 22 5.85 -2.87 6.75
N GLY A 23 5.65 -4.18 6.55
CA GLY A 23 5.13 -5.09 7.59
C GLY A 23 4.81 -6.47 7.04
N GLU A 24 4.04 -7.27 7.79
CA GLU A 24 3.45 -8.49 7.24
C GLU A 24 2.37 -8.14 6.20
N GLU A 25 2.12 -9.03 5.24
CA GLU A 25 1.23 -8.73 4.11
C GLU A 25 -0.16 -8.25 4.55
N ASP A 26 -0.77 -8.92 5.53
CA ASP A 26 -2.10 -8.57 6.05
C ASP A 26 -2.13 -7.24 6.81
N GLU A 27 -1.00 -6.83 7.41
CA GLU A 27 -0.88 -5.56 8.10
C GLU A 27 -0.76 -4.42 7.08
N VAL A 28 0.13 -4.60 6.10
CA VAL A 28 0.37 -3.62 5.02
C VAL A 28 -0.88 -3.46 4.18
N LEU A 29 -1.56 -4.55 3.80
CA LEU A 29 -2.78 -4.51 3.00
C LEU A 29 -3.89 -3.70 3.69
N ARG A 30 -4.09 -3.92 5.00
CA ARG A 30 -5.07 -3.16 5.78
C ARG A 30 -4.70 -1.68 5.81
N ALA A 31 -3.49 -1.36 6.27
CA ALA A 31 -3.04 0.02 6.42
C ALA A 31 -3.01 0.79 5.08
N ALA A 32 -2.59 0.16 3.99
CA ALA A 32 -2.58 0.76 2.66
C ALA A 32 -3.99 0.99 2.11
N THR A 33 -4.94 0.08 2.37
CA THR A 33 -6.35 0.26 1.98
C THR A 33 -6.98 1.44 2.73
N ASP A 34 -6.79 1.51 4.04
CA ASP A 34 -7.32 2.60 4.87
C ASP A 34 -6.72 3.95 4.44
N HIS A 35 -5.43 3.97 4.10
CA HIS A 35 -4.75 5.16 3.56
C HIS A 35 -5.30 5.58 2.18
N ALA A 36 -5.52 4.63 1.27
CA ALA A 36 -6.09 4.88 -0.04
C ALA A 36 -7.50 5.50 0.05
N VAL A 37 -8.32 5.05 1.01
CA VAL A 37 -9.67 5.62 1.22
C VAL A 37 -9.58 7.00 1.88
N SER A 38 -8.88 7.11 3.02
CA SER A 38 -8.89 8.32 3.84
C SER A 38 -8.09 9.49 3.29
N VAL A 39 -6.99 9.22 2.57
CA VAL A 39 -6.06 10.25 2.08
C VAL A 39 -6.19 10.45 0.57
N HIS A 40 -6.42 9.38 -0.19
CA HIS A 40 -6.55 9.44 -1.65
C HIS A 40 -8.01 9.44 -2.13
N GLY A 41 -8.99 9.28 -1.23
CA GLY A 41 -10.41 9.37 -1.55
C GLY A 41 -10.94 8.21 -2.40
N HIS A 42 -10.22 7.09 -2.47
CA HIS A 42 -10.72 5.91 -3.15
C HIS A 42 -11.94 5.34 -2.43
N ALA A 43 -12.87 4.74 -3.19
CA ALA A 43 -14.00 4.04 -2.60
C ALA A 43 -13.53 2.75 -1.93
N GLU A 44 -13.99 2.50 -0.69
CA GLU A 44 -13.76 1.22 -0.03
C GLU A 44 -14.49 0.11 -0.78
N SER A 45 -13.74 -0.84 -1.33
CA SER A 45 -14.32 -2.01 -1.99
C SER A 45 -13.36 -3.22 -1.96
N PRO A 46 -13.89 -4.45 -2.14
CA PRO A 46 -13.05 -5.64 -2.31
C PRO A 46 -12.07 -5.52 -3.48
N GLU A 47 -12.48 -4.89 -4.58
CA GLU A 47 -11.64 -4.67 -5.76
C GLU A 47 -10.47 -3.75 -5.45
N LEU A 48 -10.68 -2.67 -4.68
CA LEU A 48 -9.59 -1.80 -4.21
C LEU A 48 -8.57 -2.61 -3.41
N ARG A 49 -9.04 -3.48 -2.51
CA ARG A 49 -8.18 -4.32 -1.68
C ARG A 49 -7.35 -5.29 -2.54
N GLU A 50 -7.95 -5.92 -3.55
CA GLU A 50 -7.21 -6.80 -4.47
C GLU A 50 -6.20 -6.04 -5.33
N GLN A 51 -6.55 -4.84 -5.80
CA GLN A 51 -5.60 -3.96 -6.51
C GLN A 51 -4.41 -3.61 -5.62
N ILE A 52 -4.66 -3.21 -4.36
CA ILE A 52 -3.61 -2.89 -3.39
C ILE A 52 -2.74 -4.11 -3.10
N ARG A 53 -3.34 -5.30 -2.94
CA ARG A 53 -2.56 -6.54 -2.78
C ARG A 53 -1.63 -6.79 -3.97
N GLY A 54 -2.12 -6.57 -5.19
CA GLY A 54 -1.36 -6.77 -6.42
C GLY A 54 -0.16 -5.84 -6.60
N ILE A 55 -0.12 -4.71 -5.90
CA ILE A 55 1.00 -3.75 -5.95
C ILE A 55 1.98 -3.88 -4.79
N LEU A 56 1.72 -4.75 -3.79
CA LEU A 56 2.64 -4.94 -2.67
C LEU A 56 3.93 -5.60 -3.16
N GLU A 57 5.05 -4.97 -2.85
CA GLU A 57 6.38 -5.48 -3.19
C GLU A 57 7.00 -6.21 -2.01
N GLU A 58 7.95 -7.10 -2.26
CA GLU A 58 8.74 -7.68 -1.18
C GLU A 58 9.69 -6.64 -0.59
N GLU A 59 9.78 -6.60 0.74
CA GLU A 59 10.77 -5.78 1.43
C GLU A 59 12.16 -6.34 1.11
N LYS A 60 12.96 -5.55 0.37
CA LYS A 60 14.36 -5.91 0.15
C LYS A 60 15.07 -5.87 1.49
N ALA A 61 15.63 -7.01 1.92
CA ALA A 61 16.54 -7.03 3.05
C ALA A 61 17.66 -6.01 2.80
N GLY A 62 17.82 -5.05 3.71
CA GLY A 62 18.87 -4.03 3.60
C GLY A 62 20.22 -4.72 3.39
N THR A 63 20.93 -4.28 2.34
CA THR A 63 22.28 -4.76 2.02
C THR A 63 23.31 -4.06 2.89
#